data_AF-A0A822AVN6-F1
#
_entry.id   AF-A0A822AVN6-F1
#
_cell.length_a   1.000
_cell.length_b   1.000
_cell.length_c   1.000
_cell.angle_alpha   90.00
_cell.angle_beta   90.00
_cell.angle_gamma   90.00
#
_symmetry.space_group_name_H-M   'P 1'
#
loop_
_entity.id
_entity.type
_entity.pdbx_description
1 polymer ?
#
loop_
_entity_poly.entity_id
_entity_poly.type
_entity_poly.pdbx_seq_one_letter_code
_entity_poly.pdbx_strand_id
1 'polypeptide(L)'
;LPMDVNHLEKSLVDRIKTAIRQQLSARHVPEVILQIPEIPYTINMKKVEVPVRRIIEGKQIHATGSLVNPDCLDYYRNIPELNKW
;
A
#
# COMPACT_ATOMS: atom_id res chain seq x y z
N LEU A 1 18.57 21.23 -2.82
CA LEU A 1 17.70 20.95 -3.98
C LEU A 1 16.43 20.33 -3.43
N PRO A 2 15.22 20.78 -3.80
CA PRO A 2 14.02 20.10 -3.35
C PRO A 2 14.14 18.65 -3.81
N MET A 3 14.08 17.71 -2.86
CA MET A 3 13.97 16.29 -3.17
C MET A 3 12.75 16.14 -4.08
N ASP A 4 12.95 15.65 -5.29
CA ASP A 4 11.88 15.29 -6.20
C ASP A 4 11.11 14.12 -5.59
N VAL A 5 10.14 14.45 -4.74
CA VAL A 5 9.16 13.50 -4.22
C VAL A 5 8.28 13.11 -5.41
N ASN A 6 8.73 12.08 -6.14
CA ASN A 6 8.01 11.48 -7.25
C ASN A 6 6.56 11.22 -6.82
N HIS A 7 5.62 12.04 -7.30
CA HIS A 7 4.20 11.89 -7.02
C HIS A 7 3.61 10.79 -7.90
N LEU A 8 2.54 10.15 -7.43
CA LEU A 8 1.82 9.18 -8.23
C LEU A 8 1.00 9.88 -9.32
N GLU A 9 1.63 10.05 -10.48
CA GLU A 9 1.00 10.62 -11.66
C GLU A 9 -0.01 9.67 -12.30
N LYS A 10 -1.08 10.24 -12.88
CA LYS A 10 -2.10 9.47 -13.62
C LYS A 10 -1.48 8.62 -14.73
N SER A 11 -0.49 9.16 -15.46
CA SER A 11 0.19 8.45 -16.53
C SER A 11 0.92 7.19 -16.03
N LEU A 12 1.46 7.22 -14.81
CA LEU A 12 2.08 6.06 -14.18
C LEU A 12 1.02 5.03 -13.77
N VAL A 13 -0.10 5.47 -13.19
CA VAL A 13 -1.23 4.58 -12.86
C VAL A 13 -1.74 3.84 -14.10
N ASP A 14 -1.93 4.55 -15.21
CA ASP A 14 -2.41 3.98 -16.47
C ASP A 14 -1.42 2.95 -17.04
N ARG A 15 -0.12 3.23 -16.95
CA ARG A 15 0.95 2.29 -17.34
C ARG A 15 0.95 1.03 -16.49
N ILE A 16 0.82 1.17 -15.16
CA ILE A 16 0.77 0.01 -14.24
C ILE A 16 -0.46 -0.86 -14.54
N LYS A 17 -1.64 -0.25 -14.68
CA LYS A 17 -2.89 -0.98 -15.00
C LYS A 17 -2.79 -1.70 -16.34
N THR A 18 -2.21 -1.05 -17.35
CA THR A 18 -2.00 -1.63 -18.68
C THR A 18 -1.06 -2.82 -18.63
N ALA A 19 0.09 -2.69 -17.95
CA ALA A 19 1.08 -3.76 -17.82
C ALA A 19 0.50 -4.99 -17.12
N ILE A 20 -0.22 -4.80 -16.01
CA ILE A 20 -0.88 -5.90 -15.28
C ILE A 20 -1.91 -6.62 -16.16
N ARG A 21 -2.73 -5.86 -16.91
CA ARG A 21 -3.74 -6.43 -17.80
C ARG A 21 -3.12 -7.29 -18.89
N GLN A 22 -2.03 -6.81 -19.50
CA GLN A 22 -1.35 -7.46 -20.63
C GLN A 22 -0.59 -8.72 -20.20
N GLN A 23 0.10 -8.66 -19.05
CA GLN A 23 0.94 -9.77 -18.58
C GLN A 23 0.16 -10.84 -17.82
N LEU A 24 -0.97 -10.47 -17.20
CA LEU A 24 -1.82 -11.39 -16.45
C LEU A 24 -3.21 -11.46 -17.10
N SER A 25 -4.18 -10.70 -16.59
CA SER A 25 -5.51 -10.58 -17.18
C SER A 25 -6.27 -9.40 -16.56
N ALA A 26 -7.43 -9.07 -17.13
CA ALA A 26 -8.32 -8.02 -16.59
C ALA A 26 -8.70 -8.22 -15.12
N ARG A 27 -8.79 -9.47 -14.63
CA ARG A 27 -9.14 -9.78 -13.23
C ARG A 27 -8.05 -9.41 -12.22
N HIS A 28 -6.82 -9.23 -12.69
CA HIS A 28 -5.67 -8.86 -11.85
C HIS A 28 -5.48 -7.35 -11.75
N VAL A 29 -6.19 -6.56 -12.57
CA VAL A 29 -6.06 -5.10 -12.57
C VAL A 29 -6.68 -4.55 -11.28
N PRO A 30 -5.90 -3.85 -10.43
CA PRO A 30 -6.43 -3.30 -9.19
C PRO A 30 -7.42 -2.17 -9.47
N GLU A 31 -8.46 -2.09 -8.65
CA GLU A 31 -9.41 -0.99 -8.69
C GLU A 31 -8.73 0.33 -8.26
N VAL A 32 -7.94 0.25 -7.20
CA VAL A 32 -7.29 1.38 -6.53
C VAL A 32 -5.76 1.18 -6.52
N ILE A 33 -5.00 2.22 -6.87
CA ILE A 33 -3.54 2.31 -6.74
C ILE A 33 -3.25 3.63 -6.01
N LEU A 34 -2.54 3.57 -4.89
CA LEU A 34 -2.27 4.74 -4.04
C LEU A 34 -0.78 4.85 -3.73
N GLN A 35 -0.32 6.09 -3.58
CA GLN A 35 0.98 6.39 -3.03
C GLN A 35 0.91 6.33 -1.50
N ILE A 36 1.93 5.77 -0.87
CA ILE A 36 2.07 5.73 0.57
C ILE A 36 3.51 6.14 0.94
N PRO A 37 3.74 6.83 2.07
CA PRO A 37 5.08 7.23 2.45
C PRO A 37 6.05 6.07 2.66
N GLU A 38 5.57 4.93 3.17
CA GLU A 38 6.41 3.78 3.50
C GLU A 38 5.63 2.46 3.45
N ILE A 39 6.31 1.39 3.03
CA ILE A 39 5.76 0.02 3.02
C ILE A 39 6.27 -0.70 4.28
N PRO A 40 5.38 -1.30 5.10
CA PRO A 40 5.79 -1.99 6.32
C PRO A 40 6.48 -3.32 6.02
N TYR A 41 7.67 -3.47 6.59
CA TYR A 41 8.45 -4.71 6.55
C TYR A 41 8.80 -5.18 7.95
N THR A 42 8.95 -6.51 8.09
CA THR A 42 9.59 -7.10 9.25
C THR A 42 11.11 -6.94 9.18
N ILE A 43 11.81 -7.14 10.30
CA ILE A 43 13.29 -7.15 10.40
C ILE A 43 13.96 -8.13 9.42
N ASN A 44 13.22 -9.16 8.97
CA ASN A 44 13.65 -10.13 7.97
C ASN A 44 13.15 -9.79 6.56
N MET A 45 12.80 -8.52 6.31
CA MET A 45 12.36 -7.98 5.02
C MET A 45 11.11 -8.64 4.42
N LYS A 46 10.25 -9.25 5.26
CA LYS A 46 8.93 -9.75 4.82
C LYS A 46 7.90 -8.64 4.87
N LYS A 47 7.08 -8.51 3.81
CA LYS A 47 5.93 -7.60 3.75
C LYS A 47 4.89 -7.96 4.82
N VAL A 48 4.21 -6.95 5.32
CA VAL A 48 3.28 -7.06 6.46
C VAL A 48 1.83 -6.89 5.98
N GLU A 49 1.43 -7.72 5.02
CA GLU A 49 0.15 -7.57 4.31
C GLU A 49 -1.08 -7.78 5.20
N VAL A 50 -1.02 -8.77 6.11
CA VAL A 50 -2.15 -9.13 6.98
C VAL A 50 -2.50 -8.02 7.98
N PRO A 51 -1.54 -7.45 8.74
CA PRO A 51 -1.84 -6.30 9.60
C PRO A 51 -2.32 -5.07 8.83
N VAL A 52 -1.72 -4.76 7.67
CA VAL A 52 -2.17 -3.65 6.81
C VAL A 52 -3.64 -3.83 6.41
N ARG A 53 -4.01 -5.03 5.95
CA ARG A 53 -5.40 -5.34 5.61
C ARG A 53 -6.34 -5.16 6.81
N ARG A 54 -5.95 -5.62 8.00
CA ARG A 54 -6.77 -5.46 9.21
C ARG A 54 -6.98 -3.99 9.59
N ILE A 55 -5.95 -3.17 9.43
CA ILE A 55 -6.05 -1.72 9.66
C ILE A 55 -7.06 -1.08 8.71
N ILE A 56 -7.00 -1.43 7.41
CA ILE A 56 -7.92 -0.92 6.39
C ILE A 56 -9.36 -1.32 6.73
N GLU A 57 -9.58 -2.56 7.18
CA GLU A 57 -10.87 -3.08 7.65
C GLU A 57 -11.32 -2.48 9.02
N GLY A 58 -10.62 -1.48 9.56
CA GLY A 58 -10.93 -0.82 10.83
C GLY A 58 -10.70 -1.69 12.08
N LYS A 59 -9.98 -2.82 11.95
CA LYS A 59 -9.74 -3.75 13.06
C LYS A 59 -8.58 -3.28 13.91
N GLN A 60 -8.70 -3.52 15.23
CA GLN A 60 -7.57 -3.34 16.14
C GLN A 60 -6.49 -4.39 15.84
N ILE A 61 -5.23 -3.94 15.86
CA ILE A 61 -4.06 -4.80 15.74
C ILE A 61 -3.17 -4.61 16.97
N HIS A 62 -2.51 -5.67 17.39
CA HIS A 62 -1.44 -5.58 18.37
C HIS A 62 -0.12 -5.37 17.63
N ALA A 63 0.72 -4.47 18.13
CA ALA A 63 2.04 -4.23 17.55
C ALA A 63 2.89 -5.49 17.61
N THR A 64 3.34 -5.97 16.44
CA THR A 64 4.26 -7.10 16.36
C THR A 64 5.68 -6.56 16.57
N GLY A 65 6.42 -7.06 17.56
CA GLY A 65 7.79 -6.61 17.87
C GLY A 65 8.85 -6.92 16.81
N SER A 66 8.44 -7.31 15.59
CA SER A 66 9.30 -7.72 14.49
C SER A 66 9.32 -6.74 13.33
N LEU A 67 8.72 -5.54 13.45
CA LEU A 67 8.69 -4.52 12.40
C LEU A 67 9.98 -3.69 12.38
N VAL A 68 10.44 -3.30 11.19
CA VAL A 68 11.53 -2.33 11.02
C VAL A 68 11.10 -0.96 11.51
N ASN A 69 9.91 -0.53 11.09
CA ASN A 69 9.28 0.72 11.50
C ASN A 69 7.81 0.43 11.87
N PRO A 70 7.44 0.38 13.16
CA PRO A 70 6.05 0.21 13.57
C PRO A 70 5.14 1.38 13.17
N ASP A 71 5.66 2.60 13.13
CA ASP A 71 4.88 3.83 12.94
C ASP A 71 4.32 3.94 11.53
N CYS A 72 4.96 3.30 10.53
CA CYS A 72 4.46 3.32 9.15
C CYS A 72 3.09 2.64 8.98
N LEU A 73 2.64 1.85 9.97
CA LEU A 73 1.29 1.28 9.96
C LEU A 73 0.19 2.34 10.09
N ASP A 74 0.47 3.49 10.69
CA ASP A 74 -0.52 4.55 10.85
C ASP A 74 -0.88 5.22 9.52
N TYR A 75 0.00 5.16 8.51
CA TYR A 75 -0.31 5.64 7.16
C TYR A 75 -1.46 4.87 6.49
N TYR A 76 -1.79 3.67 6.98
CA TYR A 76 -2.86 2.83 6.43
C TYR A 76 -4.22 3.05 7.07
N ARG A 77 -4.32 3.92 8.08
CA ARG A 77 -5.58 4.21 8.78
C ARG A 77 -6.41 5.22 8.00
N ASN A 78 -7.73 5.02 7.97
CA ASN A 78 -8.72 6.00 7.49
C ASN A 78 -8.45 6.52 6.06
N ILE A 79 -7.91 5.68 5.17
CA ILE A 79 -7.68 6.04 3.77
C ILE A 79 -9.04 6.18 3.06
N PRO A 80 -9.45 7.39 2.64
CA PRO A 80 -10.80 7.62 2.10
C PRO A 80 -11.17 6.72 0.91
N GLU A 81 -10.20 6.47 0.03
CA GLU A 81 -10.35 5.62 -1.16
C GLU A 81 -10.60 4.15 -0.83
N LEU A 82 -10.31 3.73 0.42
CA LEU A 82 -10.44 2.37 0.90
C LEU A 82 -11.59 2.17 1.91
N ASN A 83 -12.37 3.20 2.23
CA ASN A 83 -13.45 3.13 3.23
C ASN A 83 -14.63 2.18 2.87
N LYS A 84 -14.65 1.66 1.64
CA LYS A 84 -15.69 0.74 1.16
C LYS A 84 -15.36 -0.74 1.37
N TRP A 85 -14.24 -1.05 2.04
CA TRP A 85 -13.70 -2.41 2.20
C TRP A 85 -13.69 -2.87 3.65
#